data_AF-A0A382K538-F1
#
_entry.id   AF-A0A382K538-F1
#
_cell.length_a   1.000
_cell.length_b   1.000
_cell.length_c   1.000
_cell.angle_alpha   90.00
_cell.angle_beta   90.00
_cell.angle_gamma   90.00
#
_symmetry.space_group_name_H-M   'P 1'
#
loop_
_entity.id
_entity.type
_entity.pdbx_description
1 polymer ?
#
loop_
_entity_poly.entity_id
_entity_poly.type
_entity_poly.pdbx_seq_one_letter_code
_entity_poly.pdbx_strand_id
1 'polypeptide(L)'
;MKKYLTYDDVNIVPKYSELKSREDVKLNTRFTKNTELTIPIVASPMDTVTEEDMAKEMLEWGGVGVIHRFMSIEKQSQMMKSVWKIWDSYFNIGQNMGGDDSERTIEKEWQEWWDNVKHWNSPPTKSDWKDLKERFFFADSMIRDEKIWSKRPLCAAVGVTGDYLERARELVWNGCNVILIDVAHGHHKLVGDAIEEIKNDISEIEVVAGSVATGNGAKFLCEKGADALRVGVGNGSLCETRIRTGVGLPSVTALLDVCSTADDYNVPVIADGGIRNVGDVCKGLGCGADTIMVGSLLSGTKESPGSIEKKGQWPNEQLFKKYRGSASLDSKLDRGEDKNVEGNHKVIPYKGKVKRIIGDIEDGIRSSCSYVGASNLEEYRSLV
;
A
#
# COMPACT_ATOMS: atom_id res chain seq x y z
N MET A 1 11.79 -31.56 13.77
CA MET A 1 11.43 -30.56 12.74
C MET A 1 11.27 -29.21 13.43
N LYS A 2 11.80 -28.12 12.84
CA LYS A 2 11.47 -26.76 13.30
C LYS A 2 9.99 -26.48 13.01
N LYS A 3 9.29 -25.82 13.95
CA LYS A 3 7.88 -25.42 13.79
C LYS A 3 7.84 -24.01 13.20
N TYR A 4 6.93 -23.78 12.26
CA TYR A 4 6.69 -22.50 11.62
C TYR A 4 5.19 -22.18 11.66
N LEU A 5 4.84 -20.91 11.86
CA LEU A 5 3.48 -20.45 12.15
C LEU A 5 2.95 -19.52 11.06
N THR A 6 1.68 -19.67 10.76
CA THR A 6 0.86 -18.78 9.92
C THR A 6 -0.07 -17.95 10.80
N TYR A 7 -0.84 -17.04 10.20
CA TYR A 7 -1.85 -16.27 10.93
C TYR A 7 -2.97 -17.14 11.54
N ASP A 8 -3.22 -18.33 11.00
CA ASP A 8 -4.23 -19.27 11.53
C ASP A 8 -3.78 -19.94 12.83
N ASP A 9 -2.48 -20.02 13.07
CA ASP A 9 -1.91 -20.74 14.21
C ASP A 9 -1.85 -19.88 15.48
N VAL A 10 -2.11 -18.58 15.38
CA VAL A 10 -1.93 -17.61 16.48
C VAL A 10 -3.14 -16.70 16.64
N ASN A 11 -3.36 -16.21 17.86
CA ASN A 11 -4.32 -15.15 18.17
C ASN A 11 -3.66 -14.13 19.10
N ILE A 12 -4.15 -12.89 19.03
CA ILE A 12 -3.72 -11.82 19.91
C ILE A 12 -4.40 -12.01 21.27
N VAL A 13 -3.61 -12.00 22.34
CA VAL A 13 -4.12 -12.18 23.70
C VAL A 13 -4.61 -10.82 24.21
N PRO A 14 -5.88 -10.69 24.64
CA PRO A 14 -6.39 -9.44 25.20
C PRO A 14 -5.62 -9.01 26.46
N LYS A 15 -5.48 -7.70 26.67
CA LYS A 15 -4.81 -7.09 27.82
C LYS A 15 -5.69 -6.01 28.45
N TYR A 16 -5.26 -5.51 29.61
CA TYR A 16 -5.91 -4.37 30.24
C TYR A 16 -5.85 -3.13 29.35
N SER A 17 -6.92 -2.33 29.34
CA SER A 17 -7.05 -1.16 28.46
C SER A 17 -7.73 -0.02 29.21
N GLU A 18 -7.10 1.15 29.23
CA GLU A 18 -7.65 2.40 29.78
C GLU A 18 -8.20 3.33 28.68
N LEU A 19 -8.21 2.88 27.42
CA LEU A 19 -8.70 3.67 26.30
C LEU A 19 -10.18 4.01 26.47
N LYS A 20 -10.49 5.31 26.40
CA LYS A 20 -11.86 5.82 26.53
C LYS A 20 -12.67 5.66 25.25
N SER A 21 -12.01 5.78 24.09
CA SER A 21 -12.61 5.60 22.77
C SER A 21 -11.64 4.90 21.83
N ARG A 22 -12.20 4.14 20.89
CA ARG A 22 -11.45 3.51 19.78
C ARG A 22 -11.01 4.53 18.73
N GLU A 23 -11.75 5.62 18.61
CA GLU A 23 -11.47 6.72 17.68
C GLU A 23 -10.18 7.45 18.01
N ASP A 24 -9.75 7.42 19.29
CA ASP A 24 -8.56 8.12 19.77
C ASP A 24 -7.25 7.41 19.37
N VAL A 25 -7.33 6.18 18.86
CA VAL A 25 -6.15 5.41 18.46
C VAL A 25 -5.47 6.09 17.26
N LYS A 26 -4.15 6.22 17.26
CA LYS A 26 -3.41 6.76 16.11
C LYS A 26 -2.92 5.62 15.21
N LEU A 27 -3.25 5.68 13.91
CA LEU A 27 -2.88 4.66 12.93
C LEU A 27 -1.67 5.05 12.06
N ASN A 28 -1.11 6.24 12.29
CA ASN A 28 0.08 6.70 11.58
C ASN A 28 1.24 5.71 11.79
N THR A 29 1.99 5.44 10.73
CA THR A 29 3.08 4.47 10.75
C THR A 29 4.09 4.79 9.64
N ARG A 30 5.27 4.20 9.72
CA ARG A 30 6.32 4.34 8.71
C ARG A 30 6.05 3.41 7.53
N PHE A 31 6.21 3.91 6.31
CA PHE A 31 6.26 3.08 5.10
C PHE A 31 7.70 2.81 4.68
N THR A 32 8.54 3.82 4.78
CA THR A 32 9.99 3.76 4.58
C THR A 32 10.68 4.56 5.70
N LYS A 33 12.01 4.65 5.71
CA LYS A 33 12.74 5.42 6.74
C LYS A 33 12.27 6.87 6.86
N ASN A 34 11.93 7.49 5.73
CA ASN A 34 11.62 8.92 5.65
C ASN A 34 10.19 9.23 5.21
N THR A 35 9.35 8.22 4.94
CA THR A 35 7.95 8.41 4.55
C THR A 35 6.99 7.70 5.49
N GLU A 36 5.83 8.31 5.71
CA GLU A 36 4.80 7.82 6.63
C GLU A 36 3.46 7.70 5.92
N LEU A 37 2.59 6.86 6.48
CA LEU A 37 1.20 6.68 6.09
C LEU A 37 0.30 7.06 7.26
N THR A 38 -0.92 7.51 6.98
CA THR A 38 -1.95 7.73 8.01
C THR A 38 -2.69 6.43 8.34
N ILE A 39 -2.66 5.45 7.42
CA ILE A 39 -3.15 4.10 7.63
C ILE A 39 -2.10 3.07 7.20
N PRO A 40 -1.97 1.93 7.89
CA PRO A 40 -0.86 1.00 7.67
C PRO A 40 -1.09 0.08 6.44
N ILE A 41 -1.64 0.60 5.34
CA ILE A 41 -2.13 -0.21 4.22
C ILE A 41 -1.42 0.15 2.91
N VAL A 42 -0.88 -0.88 2.26
CA VAL A 42 -0.17 -0.81 0.98
C VAL A 42 -0.92 -1.65 -0.06
N ALA A 43 -1.33 -1.08 -1.19
CA ALA A 43 -1.93 -1.85 -2.28
C ALA A 43 -0.83 -2.51 -3.13
N SER A 44 -0.94 -3.83 -3.33
CA SER A 44 0.09 -4.66 -3.96
C SER A 44 0.33 -4.29 -5.45
N PRO A 45 1.57 -4.35 -5.97
CA PRO A 45 1.90 -4.03 -7.36
C PRO A 45 1.50 -5.15 -8.33
N MET A 46 0.20 -5.32 -8.54
CA MET A 46 -0.36 -6.32 -9.44
C MET A 46 -1.25 -5.67 -10.49
N ASP A 47 -1.21 -6.20 -11.72
CA ASP A 47 -2.00 -5.72 -12.88
C ASP A 47 -3.53 -5.89 -12.74
N THR A 48 -3.97 -6.49 -11.64
CA THR A 48 -5.38 -6.64 -11.27
C THR A 48 -5.69 -6.05 -9.88
N VAL A 49 -4.76 -5.26 -9.34
CA VAL A 49 -4.92 -4.57 -8.05
C VAL A 49 -4.63 -3.07 -8.21
N THR A 50 -3.44 -2.69 -8.69
CA THR A 50 -2.98 -1.29 -8.60
C THR A 50 -2.50 -0.74 -9.94
N GLU A 51 -3.38 -0.01 -10.63
CA GLU A 51 -3.01 1.02 -11.63
C GLU A 51 -3.40 2.41 -11.07
N GLU A 52 -3.65 3.37 -11.94
CA GLU A 52 -3.94 4.76 -11.62
C GLU A 52 -5.07 4.95 -10.59
N ASP A 53 -6.26 4.40 -10.82
CA ASP A 53 -7.43 4.64 -9.96
C ASP A 53 -7.20 4.17 -8.52
N MET A 54 -6.65 2.97 -8.35
CA MET A 54 -6.31 2.43 -7.02
C MET A 54 -5.22 3.27 -6.35
N ALA A 55 -4.18 3.68 -7.08
CA ALA A 55 -3.09 4.47 -6.50
C ALA A 55 -3.58 5.84 -6.01
N LYS A 56 -4.49 6.49 -6.76
CA LYS A 56 -5.12 7.76 -6.37
C LYS A 56 -6.00 7.61 -5.13
N GLU A 57 -6.85 6.60 -5.11
CA GLU A 57 -7.74 6.39 -3.97
C GLU A 57 -6.94 5.98 -2.72
N MET A 58 -5.89 5.15 -2.83
CA MET A 58 -5.00 4.87 -1.71
C MET A 58 -4.28 6.13 -1.22
N LEU A 59 -3.84 7.00 -2.13
CA LEU A 59 -3.25 8.30 -1.80
C LEU A 59 -4.26 9.17 -1.04
N GLU A 60 -5.53 9.20 -1.43
CA GLU A 60 -6.57 9.96 -0.71
C GLU A 60 -6.78 9.43 0.71
N TRP A 61 -6.97 8.11 0.86
CA TRP A 61 -7.14 7.46 2.17
C TRP A 61 -5.88 7.49 3.05
N GLY A 62 -4.73 7.87 2.47
CA GLY A 62 -3.44 7.98 3.15
C GLY A 62 -2.78 6.65 3.50
N GLY A 63 -3.11 5.64 2.70
CA GLY A 63 -2.21 4.53 2.46
C GLY A 63 -1.36 4.82 1.21
N VAL A 64 -0.86 3.76 0.57
CA VAL A 64 -0.09 3.89 -0.67
C VAL A 64 -0.44 2.80 -1.66
N GLY A 65 -0.63 3.17 -2.93
CA GLY A 65 -0.75 2.21 -4.01
C GLY A 65 0.55 2.09 -4.78
N VAL A 66 1.10 0.87 -4.86
CA VAL A 66 2.32 0.61 -5.65
C VAL A 66 1.93 0.30 -7.09
N ILE A 67 2.21 1.20 -8.03
CA ILE A 67 1.89 0.98 -9.45
C ILE A 67 2.74 -0.16 -10.01
N HIS A 68 2.09 -1.19 -10.57
CA HIS A 68 2.78 -2.38 -11.08
C HIS A 68 3.65 -2.10 -12.32
N ARG A 69 4.64 -2.96 -12.57
CA ARG A 69 5.63 -2.78 -13.65
C ARG A 69 5.33 -3.53 -14.96
N PHE A 70 4.20 -4.24 -15.04
CA PHE A 70 3.86 -5.10 -16.20
C PHE A 70 3.24 -4.29 -17.34
N MET A 71 3.98 -3.27 -17.77
CA MET A 71 3.64 -2.36 -18.85
C MET A 71 4.91 -1.61 -19.32
N SER A 72 4.80 -0.84 -20.39
CA SER A 72 5.90 0.00 -20.85
C SER A 72 6.27 1.09 -19.81
N ILE A 73 7.50 1.61 -19.90
CA ILE A 73 7.97 2.69 -19.01
C ILE A 73 7.04 3.90 -19.15
N GLU A 74 6.67 4.26 -20.38
CA GLU A 74 5.84 5.42 -20.68
C GLU A 74 4.46 5.32 -20.02
N LYS A 75 3.81 4.15 -20.13
CA LYS A 75 2.48 3.94 -19.52
C LYS A 75 2.57 4.03 -17.99
N GLN A 76 3.58 3.42 -17.39
CA GLN A 76 3.77 3.45 -15.94
C GLN A 76 4.04 4.88 -15.44
N SER A 77 4.91 5.61 -16.13
CA SER A 77 5.26 7.00 -15.83
C SER A 77 4.08 7.96 -16.02
N GLN A 78 3.21 7.73 -17.01
CA GLN A 78 1.98 8.52 -17.18
C GLN A 78 1.03 8.34 -16.00
N MET A 79 0.85 7.11 -15.52
CA MET A 79 0.04 6.85 -14.32
C MET A 79 0.65 7.54 -13.11
N MET A 80 1.97 7.41 -12.91
CA MET A 80 2.67 8.09 -11.82
C MET A 80 2.48 9.60 -11.88
N LYS A 81 2.65 10.22 -13.05
CA LYS A 81 2.41 11.65 -13.25
C LYS A 81 0.98 12.05 -12.89
N SER A 82 0.01 11.20 -13.18
CA SER A 82 -1.41 11.45 -12.84
C SER A 82 -1.64 11.42 -11.33
N VAL A 83 -1.02 10.47 -10.62
CA VAL A 83 -1.06 10.41 -9.15
C VAL A 83 -0.32 11.61 -8.54
N TRP A 84 0.87 11.93 -9.04
CA TRP A 84 1.65 13.08 -8.59
C TRP A 84 0.89 14.39 -8.76
N LYS A 85 0.16 14.59 -9.87
CA LYS A 85 -0.68 15.79 -10.05
C LYS A 85 -1.77 15.94 -8.99
N ILE A 86 -2.32 14.84 -8.49
CA ILE A 86 -3.31 14.87 -7.39
C ILE A 86 -2.61 15.18 -6.07
N TRP A 87 -1.46 14.56 -5.83
CA TRP A 87 -0.65 14.91 -4.66
C TRP A 87 -0.25 16.40 -4.67
N ASP A 88 0.25 16.90 -5.79
CA ASP A 88 0.64 18.29 -6.01
C ASP A 88 -0.55 19.25 -5.89
N SER A 89 -1.75 18.84 -6.33
CA SER A 89 -2.95 19.67 -6.19
C SER A 89 -3.33 19.92 -4.73
N TYR A 90 -2.97 19.03 -3.80
CA TYR A 90 -3.12 19.29 -2.36
C TYR A 90 -2.21 20.43 -1.87
N PHE A 91 -1.00 20.57 -2.43
CA PHE A 91 -0.14 21.71 -2.11
C PHE A 91 -0.56 22.97 -2.85
N ASN A 92 -1.12 22.85 -4.05
CA ASN A 92 -1.71 23.98 -4.75
C ASN A 92 -3.00 24.47 -4.09
N ILE A 93 -3.72 23.60 -3.38
CA ILE A 93 -4.68 23.98 -2.35
C ILE A 93 -3.89 24.85 -1.36
N GLY A 94 -2.89 24.36 -0.63
CA GLY A 94 -2.04 25.20 0.25
C GLY A 94 -1.58 26.56 -0.33
N GLN A 95 -1.09 26.63 -1.57
CA GLN A 95 -0.54 27.84 -2.22
C GLN A 95 -1.58 28.80 -2.80
N ASN A 96 -2.65 28.32 -3.46
CA ASN A 96 -3.77 29.18 -3.91
C ASN A 96 -4.59 29.73 -2.74
N MET A 97 -4.21 29.31 -1.55
CA MET A 97 -4.81 29.67 -0.30
C MET A 97 -3.85 30.53 0.55
N GLY A 98 -2.91 31.18 -0.14
CA GLY A 98 -2.21 32.38 0.31
C GLY A 98 -0.80 32.10 0.84
N GLY A 99 0.21 32.56 0.10
CA GLY A 99 1.50 32.88 0.68
C GLY A 99 1.37 34.06 1.65
N ASP A 100 1.05 33.75 2.90
CA ASP A 100 1.25 34.52 4.13
C ASP A 100 0.98 33.56 5.30
N ASP A 101 1.80 33.59 6.35
CA ASP A 101 1.84 32.67 7.50
C ASP A 101 0.59 32.75 8.42
N SER A 102 -0.58 33.12 7.90
CA SER A 102 -1.83 33.25 8.66
C SER A 102 -2.63 31.94 8.71
N GLU A 103 -3.12 31.59 9.91
CA GLU A 103 -3.91 30.37 10.17
C GLU A 103 -5.16 30.26 9.27
N ARG A 104 -5.41 29.04 8.79
CA ARG A 104 -6.49 28.71 7.86
C ARG A 104 -7.62 27.98 8.60
N THR A 105 -8.87 28.32 8.30
CA THR A 105 -10.06 27.76 9.00
C THR A 105 -11.05 27.11 8.04
N ILE A 106 -11.87 26.19 8.56
CA ILE A 106 -12.95 25.51 7.82
C ILE A 106 -13.91 26.52 7.17
N GLU A 107 -14.11 27.68 7.81
CA GLU A 107 -14.93 28.77 7.28
C GLU A 107 -14.38 29.33 5.96
N LYS A 108 -13.05 29.46 5.78
CA LYS A 108 -12.48 29.92 4.51
C LYS A 108 -12.70 28.93 3.37
N GLU A 109 -12.56 27.62 3.62
CA GLU A 109 -12.87 26.56 2.64
C GLU A 109 -14.34 26.58 2.21
N TRP A 110 -15.24 26.82 3.16
CA TRP A 110 -16.66 26.96 2.89
C TRP A 110 -16.92 28.13 1.93
N GLN A 111 -16.33 29.30 2.22
CA GLN A 111 -16.46 30.49 1.40
C GLN A 111 -16.01 30.25 -0.05
N GLU A 112 -14.85 29.61 -0.25
CA GLU A 112 -14.28 29.35 -1.58
C GLU A 112 -15.09 28.34 -2.39
N TRP A 113 -15.53 27.24 -1.76
CA TRP A 113 -16.41 26.29 -2.43
C TRP A 113 -17.74 26.97 -2.80
N TRP A 114 -18.31 27.73 -1.87
CA TRP A 114 -19.54 28.47 -2.09
C TRP A 114 -19.41 29.48 -3.24
N ASP A 115 -18.29 30.18 -3.34
CA ASP A 115 -18.02 31.14 -4.41
C ASP A 115 -17.93 30.50 -5.81
N ASN A 116 -17.51 29.23 -5.87
CA ASN A 116 -17.47 28.46 -7.12
C ASN A 116 -18.84 27.92 -7.54
N VAL A 117 -19.70 27.55 -6.57
CA VAL A 117 -21.01 26.94 -6.87
C VAL A 117 -22.18 27.93 -6.86
N LYS A 118 -22.04 29.11 -6.25
CA LYS A 118 -23.11 30.12 -6.15
C LYS A 118 -23.60 30.65 -7.50
N HIS A 119 -22.80 30.49 -8.56
CA HIS A 119 -23.14 30.93 -9.92
C HIS A 119 -23.77 29.83 -10.78
N TRP A 120 -23.97 28.63 -10.24
CA TRP A 120 -24.55 27.53 -11.00
C TRP A 120 -26.05 27.74 -11.24
N ASN A 121 -26.51 27.40 -12.44
CA ASN A 121 -27.93 27.47 -12.83
C ASN A 121 -28.80 26.40 -12.13
N SER A 122 -28.24 25.59 -11.25
CA SER A 122 -28.94 24.56 -10.48
C SER A 122 -28.31 24.43 -9.09
N PRO A 123 -29.10 24.17 -8.04
CA PRO A 123 -28.58 24.03 -6.69
C PRO A 123 -27.62 22.83 -6.58
N PRO A 124 -26.62 22.88 -5.69
CA PRO A 124 -25.67 21.77 -5.50
C PRO A 124 -26.40 20.46 -5.17
N THR A 125 -26.00 19.40 -5.86
CA THR A 125 -26.55 18.07 -5.68
C THR A 125 -26.02 17.41 -4.40
N LYS A 126 -26.64 16.30 -3.99
CA LYS A 126 -26.16 15.49 -2.86
C LYS A 126 -24.73 14.98 -3.05
N SER A 127 -24.25 14.86 -4.29
CA SER A 127 -22.88 14.50 -4.61
C SER A 127 -21.93 15.66 -4.34
N ASP A 128 -22.31 16.89 -4.70
CA ASP A 128 -21.50 18.10 -4.52
C ASP A 128 -21.33 18.44 -3.04
N TRP A 129 -22.37 18.22 -2.22
CA TRP A 129 -22.28 18.36 -0.77
C TRP A 129 -21.37 17.31 -0.13
N LYS A 130 -21.29 16.11 -0.73
CA LYS A 130 -20.41 15.05 -0.26
C LYS A 130 -18.95 15.34 -0.62
N ASP A 131 -18.72 15.87 -1.81
CA ASP A 131 -17.42 16.39 -2.26
C ASP A 131 -16.91 17.49 -1.34
N LEU A 132 -17.75 18.45 -0.96
CA LEU A 132 -17.41 19.48 0.03
C LEU A 132 -17.05 18.89 1.40
N LYS A 133 -17.79 17.86 1.85
CA LYS A 133 -17.51 17.20 3.12
C LYS A 133 -16.16 16.45 3.10
N GLU A 134 -15.85 15.78 1.99
CA GLU A 134 -14.55 15.15 1.77
C GLU A 134 -13.46 16.23 1.72
N ARG A 135 -13.68 17.35 1.01
CA ARG A 135 -12.78 18.51 0.98
C ARG A 135 -12.51 19.10 2.36
N PHE A 136 -13.52 19.25 3.23
CA PHE A 136 -13.32 19.70 4.61
C PHE A 136 -12.53 18.72 5.46
N PHE A 137 -12.78 17.43 5.31
CA PHE A 137 -12.00 16.40 5.99
C PHE A 137 -10.52 16.47 5.57
N PHE A 138 -10.25 16.64 4.29
CA PHE A 138 -8.90 16.79 3.77
C PHE A 138 -8.24 18.11 4.21
N ALA A 139 -8.94 19.24 4.11
CA ALA A 139 -8.42 20.54 4.52
C ALA A 139 -8.08 20.57 6.03
N ASP A 140 -8.96 20.05 6.89
CA ASP A 140 -8.68 19.92 8.33
C ASP A 140 -7.48 18.99 8.59
N SER A 141 -7.33 17.90 7.84
CA SER A 141 -6.17 17.02 7.92
C SER A 141 -4.88 17.65 7.36
N MET A 142 -4.96 18.53 6.37
CA MET A 142 -3.80 19.22 5.79
C MET A 142 -3.31 20.35 6.67
N ILE A 143 -4.22 21.17 7.21
CA ILE A 143 -3.94 22.28 8.13
C ILE A 143 -3.24 21.77 9.39
N ARG A 144 -3.58 20.55 9.85
CA ARG A 144 -2.96 19.94 11.01
C ARG A 144 -1.56 19.39 10.76
N ASP A 145 -1.18 19.06 9.52
CA ASP A 145 -0.02 18.21 9.22
C ASP A 145 0.70 18.52 7.88
N GLU A 146 0.98 19.80 7.56
CA GLU A 146 1.70 20.20 6.32
C GLU A 146 3.01 19.40 6.07
N LYS A 147 3.72 19.00 7.13
CA LYS A 147 4.93 18.17 7.05
C LYS A 147 4.67 16.74 6.60
N ILE A 148 3.56 16.13 7.00
CA ILE A 148 3.22 14.72 6.65
C ILE A 148 2.83 14.64 5.18
N TRP A 149 2.07 15.62 4.68
CA TRP A 149 1.67 15.65 3.28
C TRP A 149 2.88 15.76 2.35
N SER A 150 3.85 16.63 2.68
CA SER A 150 5.08 16.84 1.89
C SER A 150 5.93 15.57 1.71
N LYS A 151 5.75 14.58 2.59
CA LYS A 151 6.52 13.32 2.61
C LYS A 151 5.67 12.10 2.25
N ARG A 152 4.47 12.27 1.69
CA ARG A 152 3.64 11.11 1.30
C ARG A 152 4.32 10.28 0.21
N PRO A 153 4.28 8.95 0.34
CA PRO A 153 4.91 8.09 -0.64
C PRO A 153 4.07 7.98 -1.91
N LEU A 154 4.70 8.27 -3.04
CA LEU A 154 4.26 8.01 -4.40
C LEU A 154 5.14 6.87 -4.94
N CYS A 155 4.55 5.68 -5.03
CA CYS A 155 5.32 4.45 -5.17
C CYS A 155 5.02 3.68 -6.47
N ALA A 156 6.07 3.19 -7.12
CA ALA A 156 5.97 2.34 -8.29
C ALA A 156 6.99 1.19 -8.25
N ALA A 157 6.62 0.06 -8.83
CA ALA A 157 7.45 -1.13 -8.88
C ALA A 157 8.44 -1.11 -10.06
N VAL A 158 9.62 -1.68 -9.87
CA VAL A 158 10.63 -1.96 -10.90
C VAL A 158 11.18 -3.38 -10.78
N GLY A 159 11.85 -3.87 -11.82
CA GLY A 159 12.57 -5.14 -11.78
C GLY A 159 14.02 -4.95 -11.33
N VAL A 160 14.87 -5.95 -11.60
CA VAL A 160 16.33 -5.90 -11.36
C VAL A 160 17.15 -6.33 -12.58
N THR A 161 16.49 -6.42 -13.74
CA THR A 161 17.09 -6.87 -15.00
C THR A 161 16.57 -6.01 -16.13
N GLY A 162 17.43 -5.69 -17.09
CA GLY A 162 17.04 -4.91 -18.28
C GLY A 162 16.88 -3.43 -17.95
N ASP A 163 15.67 -2.92 -18.11
CA ASP A 163 15.33 -1.49 -18.17
C ASP A 163 15.09 -0.82 -16.81
N TYR A 164 15.40 -1.47 -15.68
CA TYR A 164 14.95 -1.02 -14.36
C TYR A 164 15.49 0.35 -13.95
N LEU A 165 16.74 0.68 -14.30
CA LEU A 165 17.35 1.96 -13.94
C LEU A 165 16.76 3.12 -14.77
N GLU A 166 16.61 2.93 -16.08
CA GLU A 166 15.92 3.87 -16.96
C GLU A 166 14.47 4.08 -16.51
N ARG A 167 13.76 3.00 -16.20
CA ARG A 167 12.41 3.02 -15.66
C ARG A 167 12.34 3.78 -14.34
N ALA A 168 13.28 3.55 -13.41
CA ALA A 168 13.33 4.27 -12.14
C ALA A 168 13.51 5.78 -12.35
N ARG A 169 14.44 6.19 -13.23
CA ARG A 169 14.66 7.60 -13.59
C ARG A 169 13.38 8.25 -14.12
N GLU A 170 12.72 7.60 -15.09
CA GLU A 170 11.49 8.12 -15.69
C GLU A 170 10.34 8.22 -14.68
N LEU A 171 10.21 7.26 -13.77
CA LEU A 171 9.21 7.31 -12.71
C LEU A 171 9.45 8.49 -11.77
N VAL A 172 10.70 8.69 -11.35
CA VAL A 172 11.09 9.79 -10.45
C VAL A 172 10.92 11.15 -11.12
N TRP A 173 11.26 11.26 -12.41
CA TRP A 173 10.98 12.45 -13.21
C TRP A 173 9.50 12.81 -13.25
N ASN A 174 8.62 11.82 -13.10
CA ASN A 174 7.17 11.99 -13.07
C ASN A 174 6.58 12.01 -11.65
N GLY A 175 7.43 12.22 -10.62
CA GLY A 175 7.00 12.48 -9.25
C GLY A 175 7.06 11.28 -8.29
N CYS A 176 7.54 10.12 -8.74
CA CYS A 176 7.79 8.98 -7.85
C CYS A 176 8.86 9.35 -6.82
N ASN A 177 8.63 9.06 -5.54
CA ASN A 177 9.62 9.25 -4.46
C ASN A 177 9.92 7.97 -3.68
N VAL A 178 9.26 6.85 -4.02
CA VAL A 178 9.60 5.52 -3.49
C VAL A 178 9.61 4.47 -4.60
N ILE A 179 10.74 3.80 -4.79
CA ILE A 179 10.88 2.69 -5.75
C ILE A 179 10.76 1.36 -5.01
N LEU A 180 9.86 0.49 -5.47
CA LEU A 180 9.74 -0.87 -4.96
C LEU A 180 10.39 -1.86 -5.93
N ILE A 181 11.38 -2.62 -5.46
CA ILE A 181 11.98 -3.70 -6.24
C ILE A 181 11.08 -4.95 -6.15
N ASP A 182 10.44 -5.30 -7.26
CA ASP A 182 9.47 -6.39 -7.33
C ASP A 182 10.13 -7.68 -7.86
N VAL A 183 10.63 -8.49 -6.92
CA VAL A 183 11.14 -9.84 -7.20
C VAL A 183 10.56 -10.87 -6.22
N ALA A 184 10.53 -12.14 -6.65
CA ALA A 184 10.04 -13.24 -5.82
C ALA A 184 10.99 -13.55 -4.64
N HIS A 185 12.29 -13.33 -4.81
CA HIS A 185 13.30 -13.58 -3.78
C HIS A 185 14.37 -12.48 -3.77
N GLY A 186 14.31 -11.63 -2.75
CA GLY A 186 15.15 -10.44 -2.58
C GLY A 186 16.58 -10.74 -2.10
N HIS A 187 16.82 -11.90 -1.48
CA HIS A 187 18.15 -12.28 -1.00
C HIS A 187 19.01 -12.80 -2.17
N HIS A 188 19.29 -11.91 -3.12
CA HIS A 188 19.93 -12.21 -4.38
C HIS A 188 20.86 -11.08 -4.80
N LYS A 189 22.00 -11.42 -5.39
CA LYS A 189 23.03 -10.44 -5.79
C LYS A 189 22.47 -9.29 -6.63
N LEU A 190 21.73 -9.60 -7.69
CA LEU A 190 21.14 -8.58 -8.59
C LEU A 190 20.22 -7.60 -7.88
N VAL A 191 19.59 -8.00 -6.76
CA VAL A 191 18.74 -7.10 -5.97
C VAL A 191 19.62 -6.13 -5.19
N GLY A 192 20.68 -6.63 -4.55
CA GLY A 192 21.66 -5.77 -3.88
C GLY A 192 22.33 -4.78 -4.84
N ASP A 193 22.76 -5.26 -6.01
CA ASP A 193 23.37 -4.42 -7.05
C ASP A 193 22.38 -3.34 -7.53
N ALA A 194 21.11 -3.70 -7.77
CA ALA A 194 20.08 -2.74 -8.19
C ALA A 194 19.77 -1.67 -7.13
N ILE A 195 19.76 -2.01 -5.83
CA ILE A 195 19.56 -1.03 -4.74
C ILE A 195 20.70 -0.01 -4.77
N GLU A 196 21.95 -0.49 -4.80
CA GLU A 196 23.14 0.38 -4.81
C GLU A 196 23.14 1.29 -6.05
N GLU A 197 22.83 0.75 -7.23
CA GLU A 197 22.76 1.54 -8.46
C GLU A 197 21.67 2.61 -8.43
N ILE A 198 20.45 2.26 -8.00
CA ILE A 198 19.33 3.23 -7.91
C ILE A 198 19.66 4.35 -6.92
N LYS A 199 20.21 4.01 -5.74
CA LYS A 199 20.55 5.00 -4.70
C LYS A 199 21.73 5.89 -5.09
N ASN A 200 22.67 5.38 -5.89
CA ASN A 200 23.80 6.16 -6.41
C ASN A 200 23.40 7.09 -7.55
N ASP A 201 22.46 6.66 -8.39
CA ASP A 201 22.04 7.41 -9.57
C ASP A 201 20.97 8.46 -9.26
N ILE A 202 20.07 8.16 -8.33
CA ILE A 202 18.92 8.99 -8.00
C ILE A 202 19.03 9.45 -6.54
N SER A 203 19.30 10.74 -6.35
CA SER A 203 19.40 11.33 -5.02
C SER A 203 18.05 11.33 -4.29
N GLU A 204 18.07 11.18 -2.97
CA GLU A 204 16.91 11.28 -2.06
C GLU A 204 15.76 10.28 -2.32
N ILE A 205 15.94 9.31 -3.22
CA ILE A 205 14.96 8.25 -3.44
C ILE A 205 14.94 7.24 -2.29
N GLU A 206 13.76 6.80 -1.87
CA GLU A 206 13.61 5.68 -0.94
C GLU A 206 13.43 4.38 -1.73
N VAL A 207 14.09 3.30 -1.30
CA VAL A 207 13.99 1.99 -1.97
C VAL A 207 13.39 0.95 -1.04
N VAL A 208 12.26 0.38 -1.43
CA VAL A 208 11.64 -0.80 -0.80
C VAL A 208 12.18 -2.05 -1.47
N ALA A 209 12.82 -2.92 -0.69
CA ALA A 209 13.42 -4.14 -1.22
C ALA A 209 12.78 -5.41 -0.65
N GLY A 210 12.65 -6.42 -1.48
CA GLY A 210 12.09 -7.72 -1.12
C GLY A 210 11.77 -8.53 -2.37
N SER A 211 11.06 -9.65 -2.29
CA SER A 211 10.52 -10.20 -1.06
C SER A 211 11.54 -11.06 -0.31
N VAL A 212 11.65 -10.90 1.00
CA VAL A 212 12.47 -11.76 1.87
C VAL A 212 11.60 -12.47 2.90
N ALA A 213 12.10 -13.53 3.52
CA ALA A 213 11.36 -14.26 4.54
C ALA A 213 12.26 -14.72 5.70
N THR A 214 13.50 -14.25 5.77
CA THR A 214 14.48 -14.69 6.77
C THR A 214 15.31 -13.50 7.23
N GLY A 215 15.75 -13.50 8.49
CA GLY A 215 16.62 -12.46 9.05
C GLY A 215 17.89 -12.24 8.23
N ASN A 216 18.56 -13.30 7.76
CA ASN A 216 19.76 -13.16 6.91
C ASN A 216 19.49 -12.39 5.60
N GLY A 217 18.33 -12.64 4.97
CA GLY A 217 17.92 -11.92 3.76
C GLY A 217 17.56 -10.46 4.06
N ALA A 218 16.92 -10.21 5.20
CA ALA A 218 16.64 -8.85 5.67
C ALA A 218 17.94 -8.08 5.91
N LYS A 219 18.87 -8.66 6.68
CA LYS A 219 20.20 -8.11 6.93
C LYS A 219 20.92 -7.73 5.65
N PHE A 220 20.99 -8.65 4.67
CA PHE A 220 21.61 -8.40 3.37
C PHE A 220 21.00 -7.16 2.68
N LEU A 221 19.68 -7.04 2.65
CA LEU A 221 19.01 -5.91 2.00
C LEU A 221 19.22 -4.59 2.76
N CYS A 222 19.21 -4.62 4.10
CA CYS A 222 19.52 -3.46 4.92
C CYS A 222 20.95 -2.96 4.68
N GLU A 223 21.93 -3.87 4.67
CA GLU A 223 23.35 -3.55 4.40
C GLU A 223 23.57 -2.99 2.99
N LYS A 224 22.71 -3.36 2.04
CA LYS A 224 22.71 -2.81 0.67
C LYS A 224 22.03 -1.45 0.55
N GLY A 225 21.42 -0.93 1.62
CA GLY A 225 20.84 0.39 1.66
C GLY A 225 19.34 0.45 1.39
N ALA A 226 18.61 -0.65 1.58
CA ALA A 226 17.14 -0.61 1.56
C ALA A 226 16.59 0.32 2.66
N ASP A 227 15.49 1.02 2.33
CA ASP A 227 14.79 1.95 3.22
C ASP A 227 13.47 1.39 3.74
N ALA A 228 13.03 0.25 3.20
CA ALA A 228 12.03 -0.63 3.80
C ALA A 228 12.19 -2.06 3.28
N LEU A 229 11.65 -3.03 4.01
CA LEU A 229 11.67 -4.43 3.62
C LEU A 229 10.26 -4.94 3.31
N ARG A 230 10.09 -5.59 2.16
CA ARG A 230 8.88 -6.36 1.82
C ARG A 230 9.07 -7.82 2.21
N VAL A 231 8.19 -8.32 3.08
CA VAL A 231 8.34 -9.64 3.71
C VAL A 231 7.25 -10.60 3.30
N GLY A 232 7.66 -11.74 2.74
CA GLY A 232 6.77 -12.84 2.40
C GLY A 232 7.23 -13.61 1.17
N VAL A 233 7.44 -14.92 1.31
CA VAL A 233 7.77 -15.80 0.18
C VAL A 233 6.82 -16.98 0.19
N GLY A 234 5.99 -17.07 -0.85
CA GLY A 234 5.05 -18.17 -1.03
C GLY A 234 3.70 -18.04 -0.32
N ASN A 235 3.42 -16.93 0.37
CA ASN A 235 2.20 -16.76 1.19
C ASN A 235 1.01 -16.13 0.46
N GLY A 236 1.21 -15.58 -0.74
CA GLY A 236 0.15 -14.94 -1.52
C GLY A 236 -1.00 -15.88 -1.89
N SER A 237 -2.23 -15.37 -1.94
CA SER A 237 -3.45 -16.15 -2.25
C SER A 237 -3.48 -16.76 -3.66
N LEU A 238 -2.72 -16.18 -4.60
CA LEU A 238 -2.53 -16.66 -5.96
C LEU A 238 -1.08 -17.11 -6.23
N CYS A 239 -0.26 -17.19 -5.19
CA CYS A 239 1.13 -17.62 -5.29
C CYS A 239 1.19 -19.15 -5.14
N GLU A 240 1.78 -19.81 -6.12
CA GLU A 240 1.99 -21.26 -6.14
C GLU A 240 3.45 -21.63 -5.89
N THR A 241 4.34 -20.68 -5.55
CA THR A 241 5.78 -20.93 -5.32
C THR A 241 6.00 -22.08 -4.35
N ARG A 242 5.34 -22.08 -3.18
CA ARG A 242 5.43 -23.21 -2.22
C ARG A 242 5.01 -24.56 -2.81
N ILE A 243 3.98 -24.56 -3.64
CA ILE A 243 3.41 -25.78 -4.23
C ILE A 243 4.32 -26.29 -5.36
N ARG A 244 4.86 -25.40 -6.18
CA ARG A 244 5.64 -25.75 -7.37
C ARG A 244 7.11 -25.99 -7.07
N THR A 245 7.72 -25.22 -6.18
CA THR A 245 9.17 -25.25 -5.90
C THR A 245 9.50 -25.83 -4.54
N GLY A 246 8.53 -25.94 -3.63
CA GLY A 246 8.76 -26.31 -2.24
C GLY A 246 9.36 -25.19 -1.38
N VAL A 247 9.57 -24.00 -1.95
CA VAL A 247 10.22 -22.86 -1.27
C VAL A 247 9.17 -21.89 -0.72
N GLY A 248 9.30 -21.55 0.55
CA GLY A 248 8.53 -20.51 1.22
C GLY A 248 8.58 -20.65 2.73
N LEU A 249 8.16 -19.60 3.44
CA LEU A 249 8.11 -19.60 4.91
C LEU A 249 6.78 -19.02 5.39
N PRO A 250 6.07 -19.69 6.31
CA PRO A 250 4.84 -19.17 6.92
C PRO A 250 4.96 -17.74 7.45
N SER A 251 3.95 -16.90 7.17
CA SER A 251 4.01 -15.44 7.36
C SER A 251 4.38 -15.00 8.78
N VAL A 252 3.82 -15.61 9.83
CA VAL A 252 4.09 -15.17 11.21
C VAL A 252 5.55 -15.43 11.57
N THR A 253 6.08 -16.61 11.26
CA THR A 253 7.51 -16.87 11.53
C THR A 253 8.44 -16.01 10.67
N ALA A 254 8.08 -15.75 9.42
CA ALA A 254 8.86 -14.86 8.56
C ALA A 254 8.92 -13.44 9.12
N LEU A 255 7.78 -12.91 9.59
CA LEU A 255 7.70 -11.58 10.19
C LEU A 255 8.53 -11.49 11.48
N LEU A 256 8.35 -12.44 12.41
CA LEU A 256 9.10 -12.39 13.67
C LEU A 256 10.63 -12.42 13.47
N ASP A 257 11.11 -13.20 12.50
CA ASP A 257 12.54 -13.29 12.18
C ASP A 257 13.06 -12.01 11.46
N VAL A 258 12.28 -11.50 10.50
CA VAL A 258 12.68 -10.31 9.74
C VAL A 258 12.56 -9.02 10.55
N CYS A 259 11.45 -8.79 11.26
CA CYS A 259 11.24 -7.58 12.08
C CYS A 259 12.35 -7.44 13.14
N SER A 260 12.65 -8.53 13.86
CA SER A 260 13.75 -8.56 14.83
C SER A 260 15.10 -8.15 14.22
N THR A 261 15.38 -8.56 12.99
CA THR A 261 16.60 -8.15 12.28
C THR A 261 16.52 -6.72 11.76
N ALA A 262 15.35 -6.28 11.30
CA ALA A 262 15.14 -4.95 10.70
C ALA A 262 15.21 -3.83 11.75
N ASP A 263 14.83 -4.12 13.00
CA ASP A 263 14.93 -3.21 14.14
C ASP A 263 16.38 -2.76 14.39
N ASP A 264 17.36 -3.66 14.28
CA ASP A 264 18.80 -3.34 14.40
C ASP A 264 19.28 -2.28 13.39
N TYR A 265 18.57 -2.17 12.25
CA TYR A 265 18.88 -1.23 11.17
C TYR A 265 17.91 -0.04 11.13
N ASN A 266 16.91 -0.01 12.02
CA ASN A 266 15.82 0.97 11.99
C ASN A 266 15.12 1.05 10.61
N VAL A 267 14.89 -0.11 9.99
CA VAL A 267 14.26 -0.23 8.66
C VAL A 267 12.83 -0.76 8.83
N PRO A 268 11.79 -0.04 8.36
CA PRO A 268 10.41 -0.52 8.49
C PRO A 268 10.11 -1.74 7.63
N VAL A 269 9.14 -2.53 8.08
CA VAL A 269 8.73 -3.80 7.47
C VAL A 269 7.31 -3.74 6.93
N ILE A 270 7.15 -4.23 5.70
CA ILE A 270 5.87 -4.41 5.02
C ILE A 270 5.54 -5.91 5.00
N ALA A 271 4.48 -6.33 5.71
CA ALA A 271 3.99 -7.71 5.64
C ALA A 271 3.23 -7.94 4.33
N ASP A 272 3.71 -8.85 3.48
CA ASP A 272 3.07 -9.19 2.21
C ASP A 272 2.75 -10.69 2.10
N GLY A 273 1.47 -10.98 1.80
CA GLY A 273 0.99 -12.34 1.58
C GLY A 273 0.42 -13.02 2.83
N GLY A 274 -0.62 -13.82 2.60
CA GLY A 274 -1.35 -14.56 3.63
C GLY A 274 -2.47 -13.75 4.31
N ILE A 275 -2.62 -12.47 4.00
CA ILE A 275 -3.67 -11.60 4.56
C ILE A 275 -4.99 -11.81 3.82
N ARG A 276 -6.01 -12.31 4.52
CA ARG A 276 -7.32 -12.66 3.95
C ARG A 276 -8.47 -11.89 4.59
N ASN A 277 -8.27 -11.37 5.79
CA ASN A 277 -9.28 -10.68 6.58
C ASN A 277 -8.60 -9.64 7.51
N VAL A 278 -9.40 -8.81 8.17
CA VAL A 278 -8.91 -7.75 9.08
C VAL A 278 -8.15 -8.32 10.29
N GLY A 279 -8.49 -9.53 10.75
CA GLY A 279 -7.75 -10.21 11.80
C GLY A 279 -6.31 -10.55 11.38
N ASP A 280 -6.10 -11.00 10.14
CA ASP A 280 -4.76 -11.25 9.59
C ASP A 280 -3.95 -9.94 9.49
N VAL A 281 -4.60 -8.81 9.14
CA VAL A 281 -3.98 -7.46 9.17
C VAL A 281 -3.49 -7.14 10.58
N CYS A 282 -4.37 -7.29 11.58
CA CYS A 282 -4.06 -7.02 12.99
C CYS A 282 -2.94 -7.92 13.52
N LYS A 283 -2.91 -9.19 13.11
CA LYS A 283 -1.84 -10.14 13.48
C LYS A 283 -0.52 -9.80 12.80
N GLY A 284 -0.54 -9.39 11.53
CA GLY A 284 0.67 -8.93 10.82
C GLY A 284 1.31 -7.73 11.50
N LEU A 285 0.49 -6.73 11.87
CA LEU A 285 0.94 -5.58 12.66
C LEU A 285 1.47 -6.04 14.03
N GLY A 286 0.75 -6.92 14.72
CA GLY A 286 1.17 -7.47 16.01
C GLY A 286 2.47 -8.28 15.95
N CYS A 287 2.84 -8.82 14.78
CA CYS A 287 4.15 -9.49 14.58
C CYS A 287 5.30 -8.51 14.37
N GLY A 288 5.06 -7.20 14.45
CA GLY A 288 6.07 -6.15 14.33
C GLY A 288 6.11 -5.41 13.00
N ALA A 289 5.26 -5.76 12.02
CA ALA A 289 5.24 -5.03 10.75
C ALA A 289 4.75 -3.59 10.94
N ASP A 290 5.39 -2.63 10.27
CA ASP A 290 4.94 -1.23 10.25
C ASP A 290 3.72 -1.07 9.35
N THR A 291 3.67 -1.79 8.22
CA THR A 291 2.58 -1.73 7.23
C THR A 291 2.22 -3.11 6.67
N ILE A 292 1.03 -3.21 6.09
CA ILE A 292 0.45 -4.44 5.56
C ILE A 292 0.16 -4.26 4.07
N MET A 293 0.77 -5.10 3.23
CA MET A 293 0.48 -5.16 1.80
C MET A 293 -0.70 -6.07 1.51
N VAL A 294 -1.70 -5.53 0.83
CA VAL A 294 -2.95 -6.22 0.50
C VAL A 294 -3.15 -6.29 -1.01
N GLY A 295 -3.29 -7.52 -1.52
CA GLY A 295 -3.67 -7.77 -2.91
C GLY A 295 -5.09 -8.33 -3.00
N SER A 296 -5.32 -9.48 -2.37
CA SER A 296 -6.59 -10.21 -2.44
C SER A 296 -7.76 -9.39 -1.92
N LEU A 297 -7.60 -8.61 -0.85
CA LEU A 297 -8.67 -7.78 -0.27
C LEU A 297 -9.13 -6.70 -1.25
N LEU A 298 -8.19 -5.99 -1.87
CA LEU A 298 -8.49 -4.85 -2.77
C LEU A 298 -8.79 -5.28 -4.22
N SER A 299 -8.40 -6.48 -4.63
CA SER A 299 -8.79 -7.03 -5.93
C SER A 299 -10.31 -7.13 -6.06
N GLY A 300 -10.83 -6.88 -7.26
CA GLY A 300 -12.26 -6.96 -7.52
C GLY A 300 -13.05 -5.74 -7.04
N THR A 301 -12.38 -4.68 -6.61
CA THR A 301 -13.01 -3.39 -6.30
C THR A 301 -13.26 -2.59 -7.58
N LYS A 302 -13.96 -1.46 -7.44
CA LYS A 302 -14.19 -0.54 -8.56
C LYS A 302 -12.87 -0.01 -9.11
N GLU A 303 -11.98 0.37 -8.20
CA GLU A 303 -10.71 1.04 -8.45
C GLU A 303 -9.59 0.07 -8.91
N SER A 304 -9.75 -1.24 -8.69
CA SER A 304 -8.82 -2.22 -9.24
C SER A 304 -8.92 -2.26 -10.77
N PRO A 305 -7.83 -2.53 -11.52
CA PRO A 305 -7.87 -2.63 -12.98
C PRO A 305 -8.86 -3.67 -13.53
N GLY A 306 -9.22 -3.50 -14.81
CA GLY A 306 -10.04 -4.43 -15.57
C GLY A 306 -11.55 -4.16 -15.52
N SER A 307 -12.28 -4.84 -16.41
CA SER A 307 -13.73 -4.66 -16.58
C SER A 307 -14.56 -5.43 -15.55
N ILE A 308 -15.73 -4.89 -15.22
CA ILE A 308 -16.74 -5.60 -14.41
C ILE A 308 -17.57 -6.46 -15.36
N GLU A 309 -17.56 -7.77 -15.14
CA GLU A 309 -18.36 -8.74 -15.89
C GLU A 309 -19.65 -9.07 -15.13
N LYS A 310 -20.77 -9.15 -15.86
CA LYS A 310 -22.03 -9.69 -15.35
C LYS A 310 -22.13 -11.17 -15.67
N LYS A 311 -22.42 -12.00 -14.67
CA LYS A 311 -22.68 -13.43 -14.84
C LYS A 311 -24.01 -13.81 -14.20
N GLY A 312 -24.78 -14.64 -14.90
CA GLY A 312 -26.13 -15.02 -14.51
C GLY A 312 -27.18 -14.49 -15.48
N GLN A 313 -28.44 -14.57 -15.09
CA GLN A 313 -29.57 -14.04 -15.84
C GLN A 313 -30.28 -12.98 -15.02
N TRP A 314 -30.73 -11.92 -15.70
CA TRP A 314 -31.59 -10.92 -15.09
C TRP A 314 -32.84 -11.57 -14.47
N PRO A 315 -33.28 -11.19 -13.26
CA PRO A 315 -32.79 -10.07 -12.43
C PRO A 315 -31.67 -10.45 -11.43
N ASN A 316 -31.18 -11.69 -11.43
CA ASN A 316 -30.25 -12.22 -10.43
C ASN A 316 -28.78 -12.24 -10.91
N GLU A 317 -28.40 -11.29 -11.77
CA GLU A 317 -27.02 -11.18 -12.26
C GLU A 317 -26.08 -10.82 -11.10
N GLN A 318 -24.93 -11.48 -11.04
CA GLN A 318 -23.84 -11.17 -10.13
C GLN A 318 -22.69 -10.51 -10.88
N LEU A 319 -22.01 -9.58 -10.20
CA LEU A 319 -20.87 -8.84 -10.76
C LEU A 319 -19.56 -9.50 -10.35
N PHE A 320 -18.62 -9.58 -11.28
CA PHE A 320 -17.31 -10.21 -11.10
C PHE A 320 -16.18 -9.38 -11.73
N LYS A 321 -14.94 -9.60 -11.29
CA LYS A 321 -13.72 -9.12 -11.96
C LYS A 321 -12.65 -10.22 -12.00
N LYS A 322 -11.70 -10.09 -12.93
CA LYS A 322 -10.51 -10.95 -13.01
C LYS A 322 -9.50 -10.56 -11.94
N TYR A 323 -8.89 -11.55 -11.30
CA TYR A 323 -7.79 -11.38 -10.35
C TYR A 323 -6.70 -12.42 -10.63
N ARG A 324 -5.46 -11.98 -10.85
CA ARG A 324 -4.34 -12.86 -11.23
C ARG A 324 -3.04 -12.49 -10.52
N GLY A 325 -2.22 -13.48 -10.23
CA GLY A 325 -0.89 -13.29 -9.64
C GLY A 325 0.10 -12.71 -10.64
N SER A 326 1.06 -11.90 -10.17
CA SER A 326 2.16 -11.35 -10.97
C SER A 326 3.04 -12.41 -11.66
N ALA A 327 3.05 -13.63 -11.11
CA ALA A 327 3.77 -14.78 -11.69
C ALA A 327 2.86 -15.78 -12.43
N SER A 328 1.62 -15.42 -12.71
CA SER A 328 0.66 -16.26 -13.45
C SER A 328 0.97 -16.36 -14.94
N LEU A 329 0.56 -17.45 -15.58
CA LEU A 329 0.80 -17.66 -17.01
C LEU A 329 0.22 -16.52 -17.84
N ASP A 330 -1.03 -16.11 -17.60
CA ASP A 330 -1.63 -14.97 -18.32
C ASP A 330 -0.80 -13.69 -18.19
N SER A 331 -0.34 -13.37 -16.97
CA SER A 331 0.48 -12.18 -16.73
C SER A 331 1.89 -12.31 -17.35
N LYS A 332 2.42 -13.54 -17.47
CA LYS A 332 3.69 -13.83 -18.15
C LYS A 332 3.56 -13.70 -19.67
N LEU A 333 2.50 -14.25 -20.26
CA LEU A 333 2.24 -14.22 -21.70
C LEU A 333 2.06 -12.79 -22.20
N ASP A 334 1.41 -11.93 -21.42
CA ASP A 334 1.29 -10.49 -21.72
C ASP A 334 2.66 -9.78 -21.79
N ARG A 335 3.72 -10.38 -21.21
CA ARG A 335 5.12 -9.92 -21.27
C ARG A 335 5.96 -10.66 -22.32
N GLY A 336 5.39 -11.61 -23.06
CA GLY A 336 6.13 -12.49 -23.96
C GLY A 336 6.96 -13.57 -23.24
N GLU A 337 6.67 -13.87 -21.98
CA GLU A 337 7.31 -14.93 -21.20
C GLU A 337 6.38 -16.15 -21.03
N ASP A 338 6.92 -17.37 -21.07
CA ASP A 338 6.16 -18.62 -20.85
C ASP A 338 6.77 -19.56 -19.80
N LYS A 339 7.95 -19.22 -19.25
CA LYS A 339 8.69 -20.05 -18.27
C LYS A 339 8.51 -19.60 -16.82
N ASN A 340 8.79 -20.50 -15.88
CA ASN A 340 8.79 -20.24 -14.43
C ASN A 340 7.44 -19.68 -13.93
N VAL A 341 6.33 -20.27 -14.36
CA VAL A 341 4.99 -19.89 -13.91
C VAL A 341 4.82 -20.33 -12.46
N GLU A 342 4.52 -19.38 -11.58
CA GLU A 342 4.37 -19.59 -10.13
C GLU A 342 3.13 -18.87 -9.57
N GLY A 343 2.21 -18.45 -10.44
CA GLY A 343 0.95 -17.85 -10.05
C GLY A 343 -0.24 -18.41 -10.81
N ASN A 344 -1.44 -18.12 -10.30
CA ASN A 344 -2.71 -18.52 -10.91
C ASN A 344 -3.61 -17.30 -11.20
N HIS A 345 -4.73 -17.52 -11.88
CA HIS A 345 -5.79 -16.53 -12.07
C HIS A 345 -7.14 -17.07 -11.59
N LYS A 346 -8.03 -16.18 -11.15
CA LYS A 346 -9.40 -16.48 -10.74
C LYS A 346 -10.33 -15.35 -11.19
N VAL A 347 -11.61 -15.68 -11.34
CA VAL A 347 -12.68 -14.68 -11.41
C VAL A 347 -13.29 -14.58 -10.03
N ILE A 348 -13.33 -13.37 -9.47
CA ILE A 348 -13.78 -13.12 -8.10
C ILE A 348 -15.00 -12.19 -8.09
N PRO A 349 -15.88 -12.29 -7.08
CA PRO A 349 -17.01 -11.38 -6.96
C PRO A 349 -16.55 -9.91 -6.88
N TYR A 350 -17.29 -9.02 -7.52
CA TYR A 350 -17.10 -7.58 -7.39
C TYR A 350 -17.43 -7.13 -5.96
N LYS A 351 -16.54 -6.35 -5.36
CA LYS A 351 -16.58 -6.01 -3.93
C LYS A 351 -17.09 -4.60 -3.64
N GLY A 352 -17.48 -3.85 -4.66
CA GLY A 352 -17.81 -2.43 -4.50
C GLY A 352 -16.55 -1.55 -4.50
N LYS A 353 -16.64 -0.40 -3.84
CA LYS A 353 -15.53 0.56 -3.74
C LYS A 353 -14.52 0.15 -2.68
N VAL A 354 -13.24 0.39 -2.95
CA VAL A 354 -12.13 0.10 -2.03
C VAL A 354 -12.30 0.79 -0.67
N LYS A 355 -12.86 2.01 -0.65
CA LYS A 355 -13.10 2.78 0.58
C LYS A 355 -13.84 2.05 1.68
N ARG A 356 -14.77 1.16 1.31
CA ARG A 356 -15.50 0.34 2.29
C ARG A 356 -14.54 -0.64 2.98
N ILE A 357 -13.67 -1.27 2.19
CA ILE A 357 -12.72 -2.25 2.68
C ILE A 357 -11.65 -1.58 3.55
N ILE A 358 -11.16 -0.40 3.14
CA ILE A 358 -10.22 0.39 3.93
C ILE A 358 -10.85 0.82 5.26
N GLY A 359 -12.09 1.34 5.24
CA GLY A 359 -12.81 1.67 6.48
C GLY A 359 -12.98 0.47 7.42
N ASP A 360 -13.39 -0.70 6.89
CA ASP A 360 -13.50 -1.94 7.67
C ASP A 360 -12.15 -2.36 8.31
N ILE A 361 -11.03 -2.12 7.60
CA ILE A 361 -9.68 -2.40 8.10
C ILE A 361 -9.30 -1.41 9.21
N GLU A 362 -9.48 -0.10 9.01
CA GLU A 362 -9.21 0.92 10.03
C GLU A 362 -9.97 0.64 11.32
N ASP A 363 -11.29 0.43 11.22
CA ASP A 363 -12.17 0.12 12.36
C ASP A 363 -11.70 -1.14 13.10
N GLY A 364 -11.30 -2.17 12.36
CA GLY A 364 -10.81 -3.41 12.96
C GLY A 364 -9.45 -3.26 13.63
N ILE A 365 -8.53 -2.46 13.09
CA ILE A 365 -7.26 -2.15 13.75
C ILE A 365 -7.50 -1.39 15.04
N ARG A 366 -8.35 -0.36 15.03
CA ARG A 366 -8.74 0.40 16.24
C ARG A 366 -9.37 -0.49 17.29
N SER A 367 -10.26 -1.38 16.86
CA SER A 367 -10.88 -2.38 17.73
C SER A 367 -9.82 -3.30 18.35
N SER A 368 -8.88 -3.82 17.55
CA SER A 368 -7.79 -4.67 18.04
C SER A 368 -6.91 -3.95 19.05
N CYS A 369 -6.54 -2.69 18.78
CA CYS A 369 -5.78 -1.84 19.70
C CYS A 369 -6.51 -1.67 21.04
N SER A 370 -7.82 -1.50 21.02
CA SER A 370 -8.63 -1.38 22.24
C SER A 370 -8.64 -2.64 23.11
N TYR A 371 -8.51 -3.83 22.50
CA TYR A 371 -8.42 -5.10 23.23
C TYR A 371 -7.08 -5.32 23.93
N VAL A 372 -6.03 -4.58 23.54
CA VAL A 372 -4.69 -4.70 24.14
C VAL A 372 -4.25 -3.45 24.88
N GLY A 373 -5.04 -2.37 24.85
CA GLY A 373 -4.74 -1.12 25.54
C GLY A 373 -3.76 -0.20 24.81
N ALA A 374 -3.61 -0.34 23.50
CA ALA A 374 -2.68 0.44 22.68
C ALA A 374 -3.34 1.71 22.10
N SER A 375 -2.80 2.88 22.41
CA SER A 375 -3.26 4.17 21.87
C SER A 375 -2.71 4.49 20.48
N ASN A 376 -1.71 3.74 20.02
CA ASN A 376 -1.09 3.90 18.70
C ASN A 376 -0.45 2.58 18.24
N LEU A 377 0.00 2.53 16.98
CA LEU A 377 0.56 1.30 16.40
C LEU A 377 1.94 0.90 16.97
N GLU A 378 2.71 1.84 17.50
CA GLU A 378 3.99 1.54 18.16
C GLU A 378 3.75 0.80 19.48
N GLU A 379 2.84 1.32 20.31
CA GLU A 379 2.39 0.64 21.53
C GLU A 379 1.79 -0.72 21.20
N TYR A 380 0.97 -0.80 20.14
CA TYR A 380 0.36 -2.06 19.71
C TYR A 380 1.41 -3.14 19.40
N ARG A 381 2.46 -2.80 18.64
CA ARG A 381 3.59 -3.70 18.36
C ARG A 381 4.37 -4.11 19.61
N SER A 382 4.50 -3.22 20.59
CA SER A 382 5.21 -3.53 21.84
C SER A 382 4.39 -4.41 22.79
N LEU A 383 3.06 -4.37 22.68
CA LEU A 383 2.13 -5.03 23.58
C LEU A 383 1.64 -6.38 23.05
N VAL A 384 1.61 -6.62 21.75
CA VAL A 384 1.19 -7.91 21.18
C VAL A 384 2.37 -8.87 21.17
#